data_AF-A0A8T7FLZ4-F1
#
_entry.id   AF-A0A8T7FLZ4-F1
#
_cell.length_a   1.000
_cell.length_b   1.000
_cell.length_c   1.000
_cell.angle_alpha   90.00
_cell.angle_beta   90.00
_cell.angle_gamma   90.00
#
_symmetry.space_group_name_H-M   'P 1'
#
loop_
_entity.id
_entity.type
_entity.pdbx_description
1 polymer ?
#
loop_
_entity_poly.entity_id
_entity_poly.type
_entity_poly.pdbx_seq_one_letter_code
_entity_poly.pdbx_strand_id
1 'polypeptide(L)'
;MEWVTACLNFSETQAEQALNKAFSMFPVESVCLHVLQKGMSKIGNLWYENHASVQQEHFASGLAMRRLDALLSASPAPTRPQILLVGCPPPNGTPSRRCCLPCSCAAAD
;
A
#
# COMPACT_ATOMS: atom_id res chain seq x y z
N MET A 1 -14.49 -6.18 0.53
CA MET A 1 -13.26 -6.47 -0.23
C MET A 1 -12.34 -7.24 0.71
N GLU A 2 -12.05 -8.52 0.42
CA GLU A 2 -11.34 -9.44 1.34
C GLU A 2 -10.01 -8.87 1.85
N TRP A 3 -9.22 -8.26 0.96
CA TRP A 3 -7.92 -7.68 1.33
C TRP A 3 -8.02 -6.56 2.38
N VAL A 4 -8.96 -5.61 2.22
CA VAL A 4 -9.16 -4.52 3.18
C VAL A 4 -9.57 -5.05 4.55
N THR A 5 -10.50 -6.01 4.58
CA THR A 5 -10.94 -6.62 5.85
C THR A 5 -9.79 -7.34 6.56
N ALA A 6 -8.95 -8.06 5.81
CA ALA A 6 -7.76 -8.70 6.37
C ALA A 6 -6.75 -7.69 6.93
N CYS A 7 -6.53 -6.57 6.23
CA CYS A 7 -5.67 -5.48 6.70
C CYS A 7 -6.19 -4.85 8.00
N LEU A 8 -7.49 -4.56 8.10
CA LEU A 8 -8.10 -3.99 9.30
C LEU A 8 -8.06 -4.96 10.50
N ASN A 9 -8.02 -6.27 10.24
CA ASN A 9 -7.89 -7.29 11.28
C ASN A 9 -6.43 -7.67 11.59
N PHE A 10 -5.44 -6.91 11.11
CA PHE A 10 -4.01 -7.22 11.24
C PHE A 10 -3.61 -8.63 10.76
N SER A 11 -4.38 -9.22 9.84
CA SER A 11 -4.13 -10.57 9.35
C SER A 11 -3.29 -10.53 8.09
N GLU A 12 -1.97 -10.58 8.25
CA GLU A 12 -1.01 -10.62 7.14
C GLU A 12 -1.29 -11.84 6.24
N THR A 13 -1.43 -13.02 6.83
CA THR A 13 -1.71 -14.26 6.11
C THR A 13 -2.94 -14.16 5.20
N GLN A 14 -4.06 -13.63 5.71
CA GLN A 14 -5.28 -13.50 4.91
C GLN A 14 -5.14 -12.42 3.83
N ALA A 15 -4.43 -11.32 4.13
CA ALA A 15 -4.19 -10.27 3.14
C ALA A 15 -3.33 -10.80 1.99
N GLU A 16 -2.29 -11.59 2.28
CA GLU A 16 -1.46 -12.22 1.26
C GLU A 16 -2.23 -13.26 0.44
N GLN A 17 -3.03 -14.10 1.08
CA GLN A 17 -3.89 -15.06 0.38
C GLN A 17 -4.87 -14.38 -0.57
N ALA A 18 -5.50 -13.28 -0.14
CA ALA A 18 -6.41 -12.50 -0.98
C ALA A 18 -5.69 -11.93 -2.21
N LEU A 19 -4.47 -11.39 -2.05
CA LEU A 19 -3.66 -10.90 -3.17
C LEU A 19 -3.22 -12.04 -4.09
N ASN A 20 -2.71 -13.15 -3.55
CA ASN A 20 -2.26 -14.29 -4.35
C ASN A 20 -3.40 -14.87 -5.19
N LYS A 21 -4.61 -14.96 -4.62
CA LYS A 21 -5.83 -15.34 -5.34
C LYS A 21 -6.18 -14.34 -6.45
N ALA A 22 -6.04 -13.04 -6.21
CA ALA A 22 -6.28 -12.04 -7.24
C ALA A 22 -5.26 -12.15 -8.38
N PHE A 23 -3.96 -12.31 -8.07
CA PHE A 23 -2.90 -12.47 -9.07
C PHE A 23 -2.99 -13.77 -9.87
N SER A 24 -3.66 -14.82 -9.36
CA SER A 24 -3.89 -16.05 -10.14
C SER A 24 -5.04 -15.92 -11.15
N MET A 25 -5.92 -14.93 -10.97
CA MET A 25 -7.11 -14.73 -11.81
C MET A 25 -6.97 -13.52 -12.75
N PHE A 26 -6.18 -12.52 -12.38
CA PHE A 26 -6.11 -11.24 -13.07
C PHE A 26 -4.66 -10.79 -13.31
N PRO A 27 -4.40 -10.03 -14.38
CA PRO A 27 -3.08 -9.48 -14.64
C PRO A 27 -2.65 -8.52 -13.53
N VAL A 28 -1.33 -8.41 -13.33
CA VAL A 28 -0.71 -7.60 -12.26
C VAL A 28 -1.24 -6.17 -12.25
N GLU A 29 -1.31 -5.51 -13.41
CA GLU A 29 -1.81 -4.14 -13.53
C GLU A 29 -3.24 -3.99 -12.99
N SER A 30 -4.14 -4.92 -13.33
CA SER A 30 -5.53 -4.91 -12.86
C SER A 30 -5.60 -5.08 -11.34
N VAL A 31 -4.79 -5.98 -10.77
CA VAL A 31 -4.75 -6.17 -9.30
C VAL A 31 -4.21 -4.91 -8.61
N CYS A 32 -3.15 -4.30 -9.14
CA CYS A 32 -2.59 -3.07 -8.60
C CYS A 32 -3.60 -1.91 -8.62
N LEU A 33 -4.32 -1.70 -9.73
CA LEU A 33 -5.26 -0.59 -9.88
C LEU A 33 -6.60 -0.83 -9.17
N HIS A 34 -7.12 -2.07 -9.16
CA HIS A 34 -8.47 -2.36 -8.66
C HIS A 34 -8.51 -2.97 -7.27
N VAL A 35 -7.43 -3.57 -6.79
CA VAL A 35 -7.34 -4.11 -5.43
C VAL A 35 -6.47 -3.21 -4.57
N LEU A 36 -5.18 -3.02 -4.91
CA LEU A 36 -4.26 -2.27 -4.06
C LEU A 36 -4.61 -0.79 -4.01
N GLN A 37 -4.71 -0.09 -5.14
CA GLN A 37 -5.00 1.35 -5.17
C GLN A 37 -6.36 1.68 -4.55
N LYS A 38 -7.42 0.95 -4.94
CA LYS A 38 -8.77 1.15 -4.37
C LYS A 38 -8.83 0.76 -2.89
N GLY A 39 -8.15 -0.32 -2.49
CA GLY A 39 -8.06 -0.75 -1.10
C GLY A 39 -7.37 0.28 -0.22
N MET A 40 -6.22 0.79 -0.67
CA MET A 40 -5.48 1.85 0.03
C MET A 40 -6.30 3.13 0.17
N SER A 41 -6.98 3.56 -0.89
CA SER A 41 -7.88 4.72 -0.82
C SER A 41 -9.02 4.48 0.19
N LYS A 42 -9.60 3.27 0.22
CA LYS A 42 -10.65 2.95 1.20
C LYS A 42 -10.14 2.96 2.62
N ILE A 43 -8.96 2.38 2.90
CA ILE A 43 -8.36 2.37 4.24
C ILE A 43 -8.01 3.80 4.68
N GLY A 44 -7.46 4.62 3.78
CA GLY A 44 -7.20 6.04 4.04
C GLY A 44 -8.46 6.82 4.39
N ASN A 45 -9.57 6.58 3.68
CA ASN A 45 -10.86 7.21 4.00
C ASN A 45 -11.39 6.72 5.35
N LEU A 46 -11.30 5.43 5.66
CA LEU A 46 -11.71 4.90 6.96
C LEU A 46 -10.88 5.50 8.10
N TRP A 47 -9.57 5.67 7.90
CA TRP A 47 -8.72 6.36 8.87
C TRP A 47 -9.13 7.83 9.04
N TYR A 48 -9.35 8.55 7.95
CA TYR A 48 -9.81 9.94 7.97
C TYR A 48 -11.15 10.11 8.70
N GLU A 49 -12.05 9.14 8.56
CA GLU A 49 -13.36 9.09 9.24
C GLU A 49 -13.30 8.53 10.67
N ASN A 50 -12.10 8.23 11.22
CA ASN A 50 -11.89 7.59 12.53
C ASN A 50 -12.49 6.17 12.66
N HIS A 51 -12.69 5.48 11.55
CA HIS A 51 -13.11 4.07 11.47
C HIS A 51 -11.95 3.08 11.33
N ALA A 52 -10.72 3.58 11.13
CA ALA A 52 -9.50 2.78 11.18
C ALA A 52 -8.41 3.52 11.98
N SER A 53 -7.60 2.77 12.71
CA SER A 53 -6.46 3.32 13.45
C SER A 53 -5.28 3.63 12.53
N VAL A 54 -4.38 4.50 13.01
CA VAL A 54 -3.11 4.79 12.33
C VAL A 54 -2.29 3.50 12.12
N GLN A 55 -2.34 2.58 13.09
CA GLN A 55 -1.64 1.30 13.01
C GLN A 55 -2.20 0.41 11.89
N GLN A 56 -3.52 0.40 11.68
CA GLN A 56 -4.15 -0.36 10.59
C GLN A 56 -3.78 0.22 9.23
N GLU A 57 -3.74 1.55 9.09
CA GLU A 57 -3.26 2.21 7.86
C GLU A 57 -1.81 1.82 7.57
N HIS A 58 -0.91 1.98 8.55
CA HIS A 58 0.50 1.67 8.37
C HIS A 58 0.75 0.19 8.09
N PHE A 59 -0.02 -0.70 8.72
CA PHE A 59 0.02 -2.12 8.43
C PHE A 59 -0.33 -2.41 6.97
N ALA A 60 -1.43 -1.83 6.47
CA ALA A 60 -1.86 -1.99 5.08
C ALA A 60 -0.85 -1.40 4.08
N SER A 61 -0.39 -0.16 4.34
CA SER A 61 0.64 0.52 3.55
C SER A 61 1.93 -0.30 3.48
N GLY A 62 2.40 -0.85 4.61
CA GLY A 62 3.58 -1.70 4.67
C GLY A 62 3.45 -2.98 3.86
N LEU A 63 2.29 -3.65 3.92
CA LEU A 63 2.01 -4.84 3.10
C LEU A 63 1.97 -4.52 1.60
N ALA A 64 1.29 -3.43 1.23
CA ALA A 64 1.19 -2.99 -0.17
C ALA A 64 2.57 -2.67 -0.74
N MET A 65 3.41 -1.93 -0.01
CA MET A 65 4.78 -1.58 -0.44
C MET A 65 5.64 -2.83 -0.62
N ARG A 66 5.65 -3.76 0.34
CA ARG A 66 6.39 -5.03 0.21
C ARG A 66 5.96 -5.82 -1.02
N ARG A 67 4.67 -5.84 -1.33
CA ARG A 67 4.16 -6.54 -2.53
C ARG A 67 4.59 -5.85 -3.82
N LEU A 68 4.53 -4.52 -3.88
CA LEU A 68 4.98 -3.76 -5.05
C LEU A 68 6.48 -3.93 -5.28
N ASP A 69 7.29 -3.87 -4.23
CA ASP A 69 8.74 -4.10 -4.30
C ASP A 69 9.08 -5.50 -4.83
N ALA A 70 8.32 -6.52 -4.41
CA ALA A 70 8.49 -7.89 -4.92
C ALA A 70 8.15 -7.98 -6.41
N LEU A 71 7.11 -7.30 -6.88
CA LEU A 71 6.73 -7.27 -8.31
C LEU A 71 7.78 -6.53 -9.16
N LEU A 72 8.30 -5.41 -8.65
CA LEU A 72 9.38 -4.66 -9.29
C LEU A 72 10.66 -5.49 -9.37
N SER A 73 11.03 -6.19 -8.29
CA SER A 73 12.23 -7.03 -8.26
C SER A 73 12.13 -8.24 -9.19
N ALA A 74 10.91 -8.76 -9.42
CA ALA A 74 10.66 -9.85 -10.35
C ALA A 74 10.51 -9.39 -11.81
N SER A 75 10.58 -8.08 -12.08
CA SER A 75 10.41 -7.55 -13.44
C SER A 75 11.57 -7.97 -14.35
N PRO A 76 11.31 -8.22 -15.63
CA PRO A 76 12.34 -8.65 -16.58
C PRO A 76 13.42 -7.58 -16.76
N ALA A 77 14.60 -8.02 -17.21
CA ALA A 77 15.72 -7.13 -17.50
C ALA A 77 15.32 -6.05 -18.52
N PRO A 78 15.85 -4.83 -18.39
CA PRO A 78 15.51 -3.72 -19.28
C PRO A 78 15.94 -4.00 -20.72
N THR A 79 15.06 -3.69 -21.67
CA THR A 79 15.34 -3.87 -23.11
C THR A 79 16.15 -2.73 -23.72
N ARG A 80 16.38 -1.64 -22.97
CA ARG A 80 17.12 -0.46 -23.42
C ARG A 80 18.04 0.07 -22.31
N PRO A 81 19.18 0.70 -22.65
CA PRO A 81 20.20 1.09 -21.67
C PRO A 81 19.91 2.42 -20.94
N GLN A 82 18.88 3.16 -21.33
CA GLN A 82 18.57 4.45 -20.68
C GLN A 82 18.01 4.25 -19.27
N ILE A 83 18.35 5.18 -18.38
CA ILE A 83 17.85 5.22 -17.00
C ILE A 83 16.67 6.19 -16.94
N LEU A 84 15.53 5.71 -16.47
CA LEU A 84 14.38 6.55 -16.13
C LEU A 84 14.39 6.82 -14.62
N LEU A 85 14.55 8.07 -14.23
CA LEU A 85 14.41 8.48 -12.83
C LEU A 85 12.94 8.78 -12.53
N VAL A 86 12.34 8.01 -11.62
CA VAL A 86 10.98 8.24 -11.13
C VAL A 86 11.07 8.72 -9.69
N GLY A 87 10.42 9.84 -9.41
CA GLY A 87 10.36 10.41 -8.07
C GLY A 87 9.15 11.32 -7.93
N CYS A 88 8.65 11.45 -6.70
CA CYS A 88 7.63 12.45 -6.37
C CYS A 88 8.35 13.69 -5.83
N PRO A 89 8.33 14.83 -6.55
CA PRO A 89 8.92 16.06 -6.03
C PRO A 89 8.11 16.53 -4.81
N PRO A 90 8.77 17.13 -3.82
CA PRO A 90 8.07 17.69 -2.67
C PRO A 90 7.18 18.86 -3.13
N PRO A 91 5.93 18.96 -2.64
CA PRO A 91 5.00 20.02 -3.07
C PRO A 91 5.49 21.45 -2.76
N ASN A 92 6.49 21.58 -1.89
CA ASN A 92 7.01 22.82 -1.33
C ASN A 92 8.50 22.74 -0.94
N GLY A 93 9.30 21.90 -1.62
CA GLY A 93 10.75 21.78 -1.37
C GLY A 93 11.14 21.06 -0.06
N THR A 94 10.18 20.68 0.78
CA THR A 94 10.41 19.87 1.98
C THR A 94 10.26 18.38 1.64
N PRO A 95 11.27 17.52 1.90
CA PRO A 95 11.17 16.10 1.55
C PRO A 95 9.90 15.51 2.14
N SER A 96 9.11 14.83 1.29
CA SER A 96 7.87 14.15 1.68
C SER A 96 8.18 13.14 2.78
N ARG A 97 8.07 13.58 4.04
CA ARG A 97 8.04 12.70 5.21
C ARG A 97 6.72 11.95 5.12
N ARG A 98 6.75 10.80 4.43
CA ARG A 98 5.88 9.62 4.60
C ARG A 98 4.83 9.88 5.69
N CYS A 99 3.68 10.48 5.35
CA CYS A 99 2.66 11.01 6.29
C CYS A 99 3.11 11.10 7.76
N CYS A 100 4.05 12.00 8.08
CA CYS A 100 4.35 12.38 9.45
C CYS A 100 3.69 13.74 9.73
N LEU A 101 2.36 13.76 9.82
CA LEU A 101 1.70 14.64 10.77
C LEU A 101 2.02 14.11 12.18
N PRO A 102 2.11 14.97 13.22
CA PRO A 102 2.71 14.60 14.49
C PRO A 102 2.03 13.36 15.06
N CYS A 103 2.81 12.29 15.25
CA CYS A 103 2.40 11.11 15.98
C CYS A 103 1.85 11.54 17.35
N SER A 104 0.52 11.56 17.51
CA SER A 104 -0.08 11.38 18.83
C SER A 104 -0.04 9.89 19.13
N CYS A 105 1.13 9.42 19.54
CA CYS A 105 1.28 8.15 20.27
C CYS A 105 0.82 8.30 21.74
N ALA A 106 -0.06 9.26 22.05
CA ALA A 106 -0.67 9.43 23.36
C ALA A 106 -2.17 9.10 23.31
N ALA A 107 -2.54 8.15 24.18
CA ALA A 107 -3.89 7.80 24.63
C ALA A 107 -4.78 6.99 23.66
N ALA A 108 -4.67 5.67 23.75
CA ALA A 108 -5.84 4.81 23.89
C ALA A 108 -5.50 3.78 24.97
N ASP A 109 -6.26 3.81 26.06
CA ASP A 109 -6.28 2.82 27.15
C ASP A 109 -6.52 1.39 26.63
#